data_AF-A0A7W3MWF8-F1
#
_entry.id   AF-A0A7W3MWF8-F1
#
_cell.length_a   1.000
_cell.length_b   1.000
_cell.length_c   1.000
_cell.angle_alpha   90.00
_cell.angle_beta   90.00
_cell.angle_gamma   90.00
#
_symmetry.space_group_name_H-M   'P 1'
#
loop_
_entity.id
_entity.type
_entity.pdbx_description
1 polymer ?
#
loop_
_entity_poly.entity_id
_entity_poly.type
_entity_poly.pdbx_seq_one_letter_code
_entity_poly.pdbx_strand_id
1 'polypeptide(L)'
;MGMENLPVPSSEEIEVSASYLRQIAKEFEKNLRHLEDRRWSTTLQDSLPNQIAFGDYQGGESFRNGTVTMAQNQIGTTIDQFISSYRGIIQSLRASADRYEQAEEKSKNKVRDAGNSGGSHTGPGPKLV
;
A
#
# COMPACT_ATOMS: atom_id res chain seq x y z
N MET A 1 -46.26 -0.95 -17.08
CA MET A 1 -45.09 -1.19 -17.95
C MET A 1 -44.14 -0.01 -17.77
N GLY A 2 -42.83 -0.26 -17.62
CA GLY A 2 -41.81 0.80 -17.57
C GLY A 2 -40.89 0.76 -16.35
N MET A 3 -40.28 -0.39 -16.05
CA MET A 3 -38.98 -0.41 -15.36
C MET A 3 -37.94 -0.32 -16.46
N GLU A 4 -37.33 0.84 -16.72
CA GLU A 4 -36.13 0.86 -17.55
C GLU A 4 -35.39 2.21 -17.45
N ASN A 5 -34.06 2.10 -17.43
CA ASN A 5 -33.04 3.15 -17.34
C ASN A 5 -32.63 3.64 -15.95
N LEU A 6 -32.19 2.70 -15.10
CA LEU A 6 -30.97 2.98 -14.33
C LEU A 6 -29.79 2.87 -15.31
N PRO A 7 -28.92 3.89 -15.44
CA PRO A 7 -27.74 3.78 -16.28
C PRO A 7 -26.87 2.63 -15.76
N VAL A 8 -26.62 1.66 -16.64
CA VAL A 8 -25.64 0.61 -16.39
C VAL A 8 -24.28 1.30 -16.29
N PRO A 9 -23.51 1.13 -15.20
CA PRO A 9 -22.18 1.73 -15.10
C PRO A 9 -21.35 1.18 -16.27
N SER A 10 -21.03 2.03 -17.26
CA SER A 10 -20.34 1.66 -18.49
C SER A 10 -18.82 1.70 -18.36
N SER A 11 -18.30 1.60 -17.15
CA SER A 11 -16.88 1.39 -16.96
C SER A 11 -16.67 -0.11 -16.88
N GLU A 12 -15.87 -0.68 -17.77
CA GLU A 12 -15.03 -1.83 -17.40
C GLU A 12 -14.15 -1.36 -16.23
N GLU A 13 -14.75 -1.18 -15.04
CA GLU A 13 -13.98 -1.09 -13.81
C GLU A 13 -13.24 -2.40 -13.75
N ILE A 14 -11.93 -2.33 -13.97
CA ILE A 14 -11.02 -3.40 -13.57
C ILE A 14 -11.41 -3.67 -12.12
N GLU A 15 -12.10 -4.78 -11.88
CA GLU A 15 -12.62 -5.17 -10.58
C GLU A 15 -11.42 -5.58 -9.73
N VAL A 16 -10.63 -4.60 -9.33
CA VAL A 16 -9.49 -4.79 -8.45
C VAL A 16 -10.09 -5.10 -7.09
N SER A 17 -10.27 -6.38 -6.82
CA SER A 17 -10.86 -6.84 -5.57
C SER A 17 -10.02 -6.40 -4.38
N ALA A 18 -10.68 -5.98 -3.30
CA ALA A 18 -10.00 -5.64 -2.05
C ALA A 18 -9.11 -6.81 -1.55
N SER A 19 -9.51 -8.05 -1.82
CA SER A 19 -8.73 -9.25 -1.53
C SER A 19 -7.43 -9.33 -2.33
N TYR A 20 -7.45 -8.97 -3.62
CA TYR A 20 -6.25 -8.91 -4.46
C TYR A 20 -5.25 -7.85 -3.96
N LEU A 21 -5.73 -6.64 -3.62
CA LEU A 21 -4.90 -5.59 -3.03
C LEU A 21 -4.26 -6.03 -1.71
N ARG A 22 -5.01 -6.72 -0.86
CA ARG A 22 -4.49 -7.29 0.40
C ARG A 22 -3.48 -8.39 0.17
N GLN A 23 -3.67 -9.23 -0.85
CA GLN A 23 -2.71 -10.27 -1.21
C GLN A 23 -1.38 -9.67 -1.68
N ILE A 24 -1.41 -8.66 -2.57
CA ILE A 24 -0.21 -7.93 -2.98
C ILE A 24 0.45 -7.28 -1.75
N ALA A 25 -0.31 -6.60 -0.90
CA ALA A 25 0.25 -6.00 0.31
C ALA A 25 0.96 -7.04 1.20
N LYS A 26 0.40 -8.25 1.34
CA LYS A 26 1.00 -9.35 2.11
C LYS A 26 2.29 -9.87 1.49
N GLU A 27 2.36 -9.99 0.17
CA GLU A 27 3.58 -10.37 -0.55
C GLU A 27 4.67 -9.30 -0.37
N PHE A 28 4.30 -8.03 -0.50
CA PHE A 28 5.20 -6.91 -0.26
C PHE A 28 5.69 -6.88 1.20
N GLU A 29 4.83 -7.17 2.18
CA GLU A 29 5.25 -7.29 3.58
C GLU A 29 6.22 -8.46 3.83
N LYS A 30 6.06 -9.58 3.12
CA LYS A 30 7.01 -10.69 3.22
C LYS A 30 8.38 -10.26 2.68
N ASN A 31 8.40 -9.61 1.52
CA ASN A 31 9.65 -9.11 0.93
C ASN A 31 10.30 -8.03 1.81
N LEU A 32 9.50 -7.13 2.38
CA LEU A 32 9.99 -6.12 3.32
C LEU A 32 10.63 -6.76 4.55
N ARG A 33 9.98 -7.77 5.16
CA ARG A 33 10.56 -8.50 6.30
C ARG A 33 11.89 -9.15 5.95
N HIS A 34 12.00 -9.74 4.75
CA HIS A 34 13.29 -10.29 4.29
C HIS A 34 14.37 -9.22 4.10
N LEU A 35 14.01 -8.00 3.67
CA LEU A 35 14.94 -6.89 3.56
C LEU A 35 15.37 -6.33 4.92
N GLU A 36 14.44 -6.27 5.88
CA GLU A 36 14.68 -5.80 7.24
C GLU A 36 15.52 -6.79 8.07
N ASP A 37 15.24 -8.09 7.96
CA ASP A 37 15.97 -9.16 8.66
C ASP A 37 17.46 -9.18 8.30
N ARG A 38 17.78 -8.81 7.05
CA ARG A 38 19.16 -8.75 6.56
C ARG A 38 19.96 -7.61 7.18
N ARG A 39 19.32 -6.63 7.84
CA ARG A 39 19.95 -5.47 8.50
C ARG A 39 21.07 -4.85 7.66
N TRP A 40 20.83 -4.66 6.36
CA TRP A 40 21.88 -4.31 5.40
C TRP A 40 22.69 -3.07 5.78
N SER A 41 22.05 -2.06 6.40
CA SER A 41 22.75 -0.88 6.91
C SER A 41 23.75 -1.21 8.02
N THR A 42 23.41 -2.12 8.94
CA THR A 42 24.31 -2.62 9.97
C THR A 42 25.40 -3.53 9.37
N THR A 43 25.04 -4.45 8.47
CA THR A 43 25.99 -5.35 7.81
C THR A 43 27.03 -4.59 6.98
N LEU A 44 26.65 -3.48 6.35
CA LEU A 44 27.59 -2.63 5.61
C LEU A 44 28.62 -1.97 6.54
N GLN A 45 28.22 -1.57 7.75
CA GLN A 45 29.15 -1.02 8.74
C GLN A 45 30.11 -2.10 9.26
N ASP A 46 29.59 -3.31 9.55
CA ASP A 46 30.38 -4.42 10.09
C ASP A 46 31.36 -5.03 9.07
N SER A 47 31.15 -4.79 7.78
CA SER A 47 31.99 -5.32 6.69
C SER A 47 33.11 -4.37 6.25
N LEU A 48 33.36 -3.29 6.99
CA LEU A 48 34.52 -2.42 6.75
C LEU A 48 35.81 -3.24 6.79
N PRO A 49 36.68 -3.15 5.77
CA PRO A 49 37.99 -3.77 5.84
C PRO A 49 38.72 -3.24 7.08
N ASN A 50 39.38 -4.16 7.78
CA ASN A 50 40.28 -3.87 8.88
C ASN A 50 41.19 -2.67 8.52
N GLN A 51 41.46 -1.77 9.46
CA GLN A 51 42.35 -0.63 9.30
C GLN A 51 43.71 -1.03 8.69
N ILE A 52 44.22 -2.22 9.02
CA ILE A 52 45.43 -2.84 8.44
C ILE A 52 45.33 -2.99 6.91
N ALA A 53 44.15 -3.24 6.35
CA ALA A 53 43.93 -3.39 4.91
C ALA A 53 44.12 -2.07 4.13
N PHE A 54 44.10 -0.92 4.82
CA PHE A 54 44.31 0.40 4.23
C PHE A 54 45.72 0.94 4.47
N GLY A 55 46.54 0.25 5.28
CA GLY A 55 47.89 0.65 5.65
C GLY A 55 47.93 1.79 6.68
N ASP A 56 49.00 1.83 7.48
CA ASP A 56 49.19 2.80 8.58
C ASP A 56 49.70 4.19 8.13
N TYR A 57 49.44 4.57 6.87
CA TYR A 57 49.85 5.88 6.35
C TYR A 57 48.63 6.81 6.27
N GLN A 58 48.88 8.11 6.46
CA GLN A 58 47.84 9.15 6.56
C GLN A 58 46.86 9.16 5.36
N GLY A 59 47.33 8.79 4.16
CA GLY A 59 46.49 8.65 2.97
C GLY A 59 45.51 7.48 3.05
N GLY A 60 45.94 6.33 3.58
CA GLY A 60 45.09 5.16 3.80
C GLY A 60 44.00 5.42 4.83
N GLU A 61 44.37 6.10 5.92
CA GLU A 61 43.42 6.50 6.96
C GLU A 61 42.40 7.54 6.45
N SER A 62 42.87 8.53 5.67
CA SER A 62 42.00 9.52 5.03
C SER A 62 41.04 8.89 4.01
N PHE A 63 41.51 7.92 3.23
CA PHE A 63 40.68 7.21 2.25
C PHE A 63 39.61 6.34 2.93
N ARG A 64 39.98 5.62 3.99
CA ARG A 64 39.05 4.80 4.78
C ARG A 64 37.97 5.66 5.45
N ASN A 65 38.40 6.68 6.20
CA ASN A 65 37.48 7.50 7.00
C ASN A 65 36.69 8.49 6.12
N GLY A 66 37.25 8.95 5.01
CA GLY A 66 36.60 9.86 4.07
C GLY A 66 35.78 9.12 3.04
N THR A 67 36.42 8.40 2.12
CA THR A 67 35.74 7.85 0.94
C THR A 67 34.92 6.61 1.26
N VAL A 68 35.52 5.61 1.93
CA VAL A 68 34.85 4.31 2.17
C VAL A 68 33.67 4.47 3.11
N THR A 69 33.88 5.17 4.24
CA THR A 69 32.83 5.42 5.23
C THR A 69 31.68 6.26 4.64
N MET A 70 31.99 7.29 3.84
CA MET A 70 30.96 8.11 3.18
C MET A 70 30.14 7.29 2.18
N ALA A 71 30.81 6.49 1.33
CA ALA A 71 30.13 5.63 0.37
C ALA A 71 29.20 4.63 1.07
N GLN A 72 29.65 4.01 2.16
CA GLN A 72 28.82 3.10 2.95
C GLN A 72 27.61 3.79 3.57
N ASN A 73 27.80 4.97 4.18
CA ASN A 73 26.69 5.73 4.74
C ASN A 73 25.65 6.10 3.68
N GLN A 74 26.10 6.46 2.47
CA GLN A 74 25.22 6.77 1.35
C GLN A 74 24.44 5.54 0.88
N ILE A 75 25.09 4.37 0.78
CA ILE A 75 24.44 3.11 0.45
C ILE A 75 23.41 2.74 1.53
N GLY A 76 23.80 2.80 2.81
CA GLY A 76 22.89 2.53 3.94
C GLY A 76 21.65 3.43 3.90
N THR A 77 21.85 4.73 3.71
CA THR A 77 20.75 5.71 3.57
C THR A 77 19.82 5.37 2.40
N THR A 78 20.39 4.94 1.27
CA THR A 78 19.61 4.58 0.07
C THR A 78 18.74 3.34 0.33
N ILE A 79 19.29 2.35 1.05
CA ILE A 79 18.55 1.15 1.44
C ILE A 79 17.41 1.53 2.39
N ASP A 80 17.65 2.39 3.38
CA ASP A 80 16.63 2.84 4.32
C ASP A 80 15.49 3.61 3.60
N GLN A 81 15.82 4.45 2.63
CA GLN A 81 14.83 5.13 1.77
C GLN A 81 14.01 4.14 0.94
N PHE A 82 14.64 3.10 0.40
CA PHE A 82 13.97 2.04 -0.34
C PHE A 82 12.98 1.27 0.55
N ILE A 83 13.41 0.87 1.76
CA ILE A 83 12.57 0.20 2.77
C ILE A 83 11.38 1.09 3.15
N SER A 84 11.60 2.38 3.39
CA SER A 84 10.55 3.36 3.70
C SER A 84 9.52 3.47 2.57
N SER A 85 9.98 3.53 1.32
CA SER A 85 9.11 3.58 0.14
C SER A 85 8.25 2.30 0.03
N TYR A 86 8.86 1.14 0.31
CA TYR A 86 8.15 -0.15 0.34
C TYR A 86 7.00 -0.15 1.36
N ARG A 87 7.27 0.36 2.57
CA ARG A 87 6.24 0.54 3.63
C ARG A 87 5.11 1.45 3.17
N GLY A 88 5.41 2.55 2.48
CA GLY A 88 4.40 3.47 1.94
C GLY A 88 3.47 2.83 0.91
N ILE A 89 4.02 1.98 0.02
CA ILE A 89 3.23 1.23 -0.96
C ILE A 89 2.29 0.25 -0.27
N ILE A 90 2.79 -0.52 0.71
CA ILE A 90 1.98 -1.48 1.49
C ILE A 90 0.80 -0.76 2.17
N GLN A 91 1.06 0.39 2.80
CA GLN A 91 0.01 1.18 3.44
C GLN A 91 -1.02 1.69 2.44
N SER A 92 -0.57 2.15 1.26
CA SER A 92 -1.46 2.65 0.21
C SER A 92 -2.35 1.53 -0.34
N LEU A 93 -1.81 0.32 -0.56
CA LEU A 93 -2.58 -0.84 -1.00
C LEU A 93 -3.66 -1.22 0.01
N ARG A 94 -3.33 -1.22 1.31
CA ARG A 94 -4.29 -1.46 2.38
C ARG A 94 -5.39 -0.41 2.43
N ALA A 95 -5.01 0.86 2.42
CA ALA A 95 -5.97 1.96 2.44
C ALA A 95 -6.91 1.92 1.23
N SER A 96 -6.41 1.54 0.05
CA SER A 96 -7.23 1.32 -1.13
C SER A 96 -8.21 0.16 -0.94
N ALA A 97 -7.75 -0.99 -0.43
CA ALA A 97 -8.63 -2.13 -0.14
C ALA A 97 -9.77 -1.76 0.82
N ASP A 98 -9.48 -1.05 1.89
CA ASP A 98 -10.48 -0.64 2.87
C ASP A 98 -11.49 0.38 2.29
N ARG A 99 -11.03 1.26 1.39
CA ARG A 99 -11.92 2.18 0.66
C ARG A 99 -12.86 1.44 -0.29
N TYR A 100 -12.38 0.40 -0.98
CA TYR A 100 -13.22 -0.44 -1.83
C TYR A 100 -14.32 -1.15 -1.03
N GLU A 101 -13.97 -1.75 0.12
CA GLU A 101 -14.97 -2.39 0.98
C GLU A 101 -16.03 -1.40 1.50
N GLN A 102 -15.60 -0.21 1.94
CA GLN A 102 -16.53 0.82 2.37
C GLN A 102 -17.44 1.32 1.24
N ALA A 103 -16.93 1.37 0.00
CA ALA A 103 -17.72 1.75 -1.16
C ALA A 103 -18.77 0.68 -1.50
N GLU A 104 -18.40 -0.60 -1.45
CA GLU A 104 -19.33 -1.72 -1.62
C GLU A 104 -20.42 -1.72 -0.54
N GLU A 105 -20.07 -1.56 0.73
CA GLU A 105 -21.04 -1.51 1.83
C GLU A 105 -22.03 -0.35 1.67
N LYS A 106 -21.52 0.83 1.31
CA LYS A 106 -22.38 2.01 1.03
C LYS A 106 -23.30 1.75 -0.16
N SER A 107 -22.83 1.09 -1.21
CA SER A 107 -23.65 0.72 -2.36
C SER A 107 -24.76 -0.25 -1.97
N LYS A 108 -24.43 -1.32 -1.23
CA LYS A 108 -25.39 -2.30 -0.71
C LYS A 108 -26.46 -1.65 0.17
N ASN A 109 -26.06 -0.74 1.06
CA ASN A 109 -26.99 -0.02 1.92
C ASN A 109 -27.93 0.90 1.13
N LYS A 110 -27.40 1.65 0.15
CA LYS A 110 -28.23 2.49 -0.73
C LYS A 110 -29.26 1.68 -1.53
N VAL A 111 -28.86 0.53 -2.07
CA VAL A 111 -29.77 -0.37 -2.79
C VAL A 111 -30.84 -0.94 -1.84
N ARG A 112 -30.46 -1.33 -0.62
CA ARG A 112 -31.40 -1.81 0.40
C ARG A 112 -32.40 -0.72 0.82
N ASP A 113 -31.95 0.51 1.04
CA ASP A 113 -32.80 1.64 1.41
C ASP A 113 -33.75 2.04 0.28
N ALA A 114 -33.28 1.99 -0.98
CA ALA A 114 -34.13 2.18 -2.16
C ALA A 114 -35.18 1.06 -2.32
N GLY A 115 -34.82 -0.18 -2.02
CA GLY A 115 -35.74 -1.32 -2.01
C GLY A 115 -36.80 -1.24 -0.90
N ASN A 116 -36.45 -0.67 0.26
CA ASN A 116 -37.37 -0.52 1.40
C ASN A 116 -38.31 0.69 1.29
N SER A 117 -37.93 1.72 0.52
CA SER A 117 -38.74 2.92 0.30
C SER A 117 -39.80 2.78 -0.81
N GLY A 118 -39.76 1.69 -1.59
CA GLY A 118 -40.78 1.35 -2.60
C GLY A 118 -42.04 0.65 -2.06
N GLY A 119 -42.11 0.34 -0.75
CA GLY A 119 -43.11 -0.57 -0.17
C GLY A 119 -44.21 0.02 0.70
N SER A 120 -44.39 1.34 0.79
CA SER A 120 -45.44 1.92 1.65
C SER A 120 -46.03 3.20 1.11
N HIS A 121 -46.91 3.08 0.11
CA HIS A 121 -47.93 4.07 -0.23
C HIS A 121 -49.26 3.36 -0.55
N THR A 122 -49.86 2.70 0.44
CA THR A 122 -51.31 2.43 0.43
C THR A 122 -52.02 3.55 1.19
N GLY A 123 -52.26 4.67 0.50
CA GLY A 123 -53.20 5.69 0.93
C GLY A 123 -54.62 5.30 0.48
N PRO A 124 -55.68 5.59 1.28
CA PRO A 124 -57.03 5.11 1.00
C PRO A 124 -57.60 5.80 -0.26
N GLY A 125 -58.07 5.00 -1.21
CA GLY A 125 -58.65 5.49 -2.46
C GLY A 125 -59.91 6.33 -2.26
N PRO A 126 -60.16 7.35 -3.11
CA PRO A 126 -61.34 8.19 -3.00
C PRO A 126 -62.61 7.40 -3.34
N LYS A 127 -63.65 7.56 -2.50
CA LYS A 127 -65.01 7.05 -2.78
C LYS A 127 -65.60 7.84 -3.95
N LEU A 128 -66.01 7.13 -4.99
CA LEU A 128 -66.85 7.65 -6.07
C LEU A 128 -68.29 7.77 -5.56
N VAL A 129 -68.91 8.94 -5.76
CA VAL A 129 -70.36 9.18 -5.72
C VAL A 129 -70.81 9.39 -7.16
#